data_AF-A0A4R7IXF3-F1
#
_entry.id   AF-A0A4R7IXF3-F1
#
_cell.length_a   1.000
_cell.length_b   1.000
_cell.length_c   1.000
_cell.angle_alpha   90.00
_cell.angle_beta   90.00
_cell.angle_gamma   90.00
#
_symmetry.space_group_name_H-M   'P 1'
#
loop_
_entity.id
_entity.type
_entity.pdbx_description
1 polymer ?
#
loop_
_entity_poly.entity_id
_entity_poly.type
_entity_poly.pdbx_seq_one_letter_code
_entity_poly.pdbx_strand_id
1 'polypeptide(L)'
;MLLVTAYWRTNLTLRQLAPLFGISKSAADRIIDHVGPLLALKQRQRFRAGTVLIVDGTLVPTRDHSAAEQSNNYRYSTNHQVVIDADTRMVVVVGRPVPGNRND
;
A
#
# COMPACT_ATOMS: atom_id res chain seq x y z
N MET A 1 -14.64 4.07 9.81
CA MET A 1 -13.63 2.98 9.87
C MET A 1 -13.92 1.87 8.87
N LEU A 2 -15.10 1.24 8.91
CA LEU A 2 -15.43 0.11 8.04
C LEU A 2 -15.20 0.37 6.54
N LEU A 3 -15.51 1.56 6.03
CA LEU A 3 -15.24 1.93 4.62
C LEU A 3 -13.75 1.82 4.26
N VAL A 4 -12.87 2.43 5.06
CA VAL A 4 -11.42 2.40 4.82
C VAL A 4 -10.87 0.99 4.99
N THR A 5 -11.35 0.26 5.99
CA THR A 5 -10.95 -1.14 6.19
C THR A 5 -11.39 -2.01 5.02
N ALA A 6 -12.60 -1.85 4.52
CA ALA A 6 -13.09 -2.58 3.34
C ALA A 6 -12.30 -2.19 2.09
N TYR A 7 -11.98 -0.91 1.91
CA TYR A 7 -11.11 -0.44 0.83
C TYR A 7 -9.72 -1.11 0.87
N TRP A 8 -9.13 -1.28 2.05
CA TRP A 8 -7.81 -1.93 2.19
C TRP A 8 -7.85 -3.47 2.14
N ARG A 9 -8.93 -4.08 2.64
CA ARG A 9 -9.02 -5.54 2.78
C ARG A 9 -9.64 -6.24 1.58
N THR A 10 -10.29 -5.50 0.69
CA THR A 10 -10.94 -6.05 -0.48
C THR A 10 -10.33 -5.46 -1.75
N ASN A 11 -10.43 -6.19 -2.86
CA ASN A 11 -9.98 -5.69 -4.16
C ASN A 11 -11.11 -4.95 -4.91
N LEU A 12 -11.96 -4.23 -4.17
CA LEU A 12 -13.08 -3.50 -4.73
C LEU A 12 -12.64 -2.11 -5.17
N THR A 13 -13.01 -1.73 -6.39
CA THR A 13 -12.82 -0.36 -6.86
C THR A 13 -13.70 0.61 -6.07
N LEU A 14 -13.34 1.89 -5.98
CA LEU A 14 -14.19 2.92 -5.35
C LEU A 14 -15.61 2.99 -5.94
N ARG A 15 -15.77 2.60 -7.23
CA ARG A 15 -17.08 2.54 -7.89
C ARG A 15 -17.93 1.38 -7.40
N GLN A 16 -17.32 0.26 -7.01
CA GLN A 16 -18.01 -0.88 -6.42
C GLN A 16 -18.22 -0.68 -4.92
N LEU A 17 -17.25 -0.07 -4.24
CA LEU A 17 -17.28 0.14 -2.80
C LEU A 17 -18.31 1.20 -2.40
N ALA A 18 -18.34 2.36 -3.08
CA ALA A 18 -19.19 3.48 -2.65
C ALA A 18 -20.70 3.13 -2.58
N PRO A 19 -21.29 2.38 -3.55
CA PRO A 19 -22.67 1.91 -3.44
C PRO A 19 -22.95 1.02 -2.22
N LEU A 20 -21.99 0.20 -1.78
CA LEU A 20 -22.15 -0.67 -0.59
C LEU A 20 -22.32 0.15 0.70
N PHE A 21 -21.88 1.41 0.70
CA PHE A 21 -21.98 2.33 1.82
C PHE A 21 -23.02 3.44 1.58
N GLY A 22 -23.79 3.38 0.48
CA GLY A 22 -24.82 4.38 0.17
C GLY A 22 -24.29 5.80 -0.09
N ILE A 23 -23.00 5.93 -0.45
CA ILE A 23 -22.34 7.22 -0.67
C ILE A 23 -21.87 7.35 -2.12
N SER A 24 -21.59 8.59 -2.54
CA SER A 24 -20.99 8.82 -3.85
C SER A 24 -19.52 8.36 -3.89
N LYS A 25 -19.04 8.04 -5.09
CA LYS A 25 -17.62 7.71 -5.31
C LYS A 25 -16.70 8.82 -4.79
N SER A 26 -17.03 10.09 -5.04
CA SER A 26 -16.22 11.24 -4.60
C SER A 26 -16.24 11.44 -3.09
N ALA A 27 -17.35 11.13 -2.42
CA ALA A 27 -17.40 11.13 -0.96
C ALA A 27 -16.52 10.03 -0.38
N ALA A 28 -16.57 8.81 -0.95
CA ALA A 28 -15.74 7.70 -0.52
C ALA A 28 -14.24 8.02 -0.67
N ASP A 29 -13.85 8.59 -1.82
CA ASP A 29 -12.49 9.04 -2.13
C ASP A 29 -11.96 10.01 -1.06
N ARG A 30 -12.70 11.08 -0.77
CA ARG A 30 -12.31 12.08 0.25
C ARG A 30 -12.23 11.50 1.66
N ILE A 31 -13.15 10.61 2.02
CA ILE A 31 -13.12 9.95 3.35
C ILE A 31 -11.87 9.09 3.46
N ILE A 32 -11.53 8.32 2.42
CA ILE A 32 -10.34 7.48 2.40
C ILE A 32 -9.07 8.33 2.44
N ASP A 33 -8.99 9.40 1.65
CA ASP A 33 -7.83 10.30 1.64
C ASP A 33 -7.58 10.97 2.99
N HIS A 34 -8.67 11.34 3.70
CA HIS A 34 -8.55 11.99 4.99
C HIS A 34 -8.31 11.01 6.14
N VAL A 35 -9.02 9.89 6.16
CA VAL A 35 -9.02 8.95 7.29
C VAL A 35 -7.98 7.85 7.13
N GLY A 36 -7.64 7.47 5.91
CA GLY A 36 -6.63 6.46 5.59
C GLY A 36 -5.29 6.68 6.30
N PRO A 37 -4.67 7.87 6.19
CA PRO A 37 -3.41 8.16 6.88
C PRO A 37 -3.52 8.05 8.41
N LEU A 38 -4.68 8.39 8.99
CA LEU A 38 -4.90 8.29 10.44
C LEU A 38 -4.97 6.85 10.94
N LEU A 39 -5.23 5.90 10.04
CA LEU A 39 -5.30 4.46 10.33
C LEU A 39 -4.07 3.70 9.85
N ALA A 40 -3.07 4.39 9.30
CA ALA A 40 -1.87 3.75 8.81
C ALA A 40 -1.22 2.94 9.94
N LEU A 41 -1.01 1.64 9.69
CA LEU A 41 -0.40 0.76 10.66
C LEU A 41 1.03 1.23 10.95
N LYS A 42 1.35 1.40 12.24
CA LYS A 42 2.72 1.68 12.65
C LYS A 42 3.61 0.49 12.28
N GLN A 43 4.74 0.79 11.65
CA GLN A 43 5.78 -0.20 11.38
C GLN A 43 6.23 -0.85 12.68
N ARG A 44 6.42 -2.16 12.65
CA ARG A 44 6.87 -2.90 13.82
C ARG A 44 8.35 -2.58 14.07
N GLN A 45 8.66 -2.07 15.26
CA GLN A 45 10.03 -1.67 15.62
C GLN A 45 10.84 -2.78 16.30
N ARG A 46 10.19 -3.85 16.79
CA ARG A 46 10.86 -4.95 17.51
C ARG A 46 10.37 -6.31 17.01
N PHE A 47 11.33 -7.15 16.66
CA PHE A 47 11.11 -8.53 16.24
C PHE A 47 11.57 -9.48 17.36
N ARG A 48 10.97 -10.66 17.45
CA ARG A 48 11.40 -11.67 18.43
C ARG A 48 12.71 -12.30 17.93
N ALA A 49 13.54 -12.77 18.84
CA ALA A 49 14.71 -13.55 18.46
C ALA A 49 14.25 -14.79 17.66
N GLY A 50 14.91 -15.06 16.53
CA GLY A 50 14.55 -16.17 15.64
C GLY A 50 13.43 -15.86 14.64
N THR A 51 12.83 -14.66 14.62
CA THR A 51 11.88 -14.27 13.56
C THR A 51 12.60 -14.25 12.20
N VAL A 52 12.06 -14.98 11.22
CA VAL A 52 12.51 -14.93 9.83
C VAL A 52 11.80 -13.79 9.10
N LEU A 53 12.58 -12.89 8.50
CA LEU A 53 12.09 -11.76 7.74
C LEU A 53 12.47 -11.92 6.27
N ILE A 54 11.50 -11.73 5.39
CA ILE A 54 11.69 -11.74 3.94
C ILE A 54 11.67 -10.28 3.47
N VAL A 55 12.67 -9.88 2.68
CA VAL A 55 12.71 -8.57 2.04
C VAL A 55 12.38 -8.77 0.57
N ASP A 56 11.41 -8.00 0.07
CA ASP A 56 11.01 -8.02 -1.33
C ASP A 56 10.85 -6.60 -1.89
N GLY A 57 11.06 -6.43 -3.19
CA GLY A 57 10.88 -5.19 -3.93
C GLY A 57 9.61 -5.25 -4.78
N THR A 58 8.71 -4.28 -4.60
CA THR A 58 7.47 -4.20 -5.39
C THR A 58 7.33 -2.86 -6.11
N LEU A 59 7.11 -2.92 -7.42
CA LEU A 59 6.84 -1.74 -8.23
C LEU A 59 5.39 -1.29 -8.04
N VAL A 60 5.21 -0.15 -7.38
CA VAL A 60 3.89 0.46 -7.16
C VAL A 60 3.71 1.61 -8.15
N PRO A 61 2.65 1.58 -8.98
CA PRO A 61 2.31 2.68 -9.87
C PRO A 61 1.99 3.93 -9.07
N THR A 62 2.57 5.06 -9.45
CA THR A 62 2.26 6.35 -8.82
C THR A 62 2.21 7.46 -9.87
N ARG A 63 1.46 8.52 -9.55
CA ARG A 63 1.35 9.74 -10.37
C ARG A 63 2.37 10.81 -9.98
N ASP A 64 3.08 10.62 -8.86
CA ASP A 64 4.14 11.53 -8.46
C ASP A 64 5.41 11.26 -9.27
N HIS A 65 5.63 12.08 -10.30
CA HIS A 65 6.78 11.98 -11.20
C HIS A 65 8.09 12.49 -10.58
N SER A 66 8.06 13.10 -9.39
CA SER A 66 9.30 13.49 -8.70
C SER A 66 10.04 12.29 -8.09
N ALA A 67 9.29 11.24 -7.75
CA ALA A 67 9.82 10.01 -7.16
C ALA A 67 9.79 8.81 -8.11
N ALA A 68 8.94 8.85 -9.16
CA ALA A 68 8.70 7.70 -10.02
C ALA A 68 9.58 7.64 -11.26
N GLU A 69 9.93 6.42 -11.67
CA GLU A 69 10.60 6.13 -12.94
C GLU A 69 9.70 5.34 -13.90
N GLN A 70 10.01 5.39 -15.19
CA GLN A 70 9.33 4.61 -16.21
C GLN A 70 9.70 3.13 -16.10
N SER A 71 8.72 2.23 -16.06
CA SER A 71 8.97 0.79 -15.92
C SER A 71 8.38 -0.01 -17.09
N ASN A 72 8.76 -1.29 -17.20
CA ASN A 72 8.25 -2.17 -18.25
C ASN A 72 6.76 -2.49 -18.08
N ASN A 73 6.31 -2.71 -16.84
CA ASN A 73 4.94 -3.13 -16.55
C ASN A 73 3.99 -1.96 -16.29
N TYR A 74 4.54 -0.79 -15.93
CA TYR A 74 3.78 0.42 -15.63
C TYR A 74 4.44 1.65 -16.25
N ARG A 75 3.61 2.59 -16.72
CA ARG A 75 4.12 3.82 -17.33
C ARG A 75 5.06 4.62 -16.39
N TYR A 76 4.71 4.71 -15.11
CA TYR A 76 5.55 5.28 -14.05
C TYR A 76 5.31 4.53 -12.74
N SER A 77 6.38 4.16 -12.04
CA SER A 77 6.34 3.43 -10.76
C SER A 77 7.45 3.84 -9.82
N THR A 78 7.28 3.48 -8.55
CA THR A 78 8.31 3.54 -7.51
C THR A 78 8.56 2.14 -6.98
N ASN A 79 9.82 1.80 -6.73
CA ASN A 79 10.16 0.55 -6.07
C ASN A 79 9.98 0.73 -4.56
N HIS A 80 9.09 -0.08 -3.98
CA HIS A 80 8.85 -0.14 -2.55
C HIS A 80 9.48 -1.42 -2.00
N GLN A 81 10.44 -1.26 -1.09
CA GLN A 81 10.94 -2.38 -0.31
C GLN A 81 9.93 -2.72 0.79
N VAL A 82 9.50 -3.97 0.86
CA VAL A 82 8.63 -4.46 1.92
C VAL A 82 9.34 -5.53 2.70
N VAL A 83 9.15 -5.51 4.02
CA VAL A 83 9.61 -6.57 4.91
C VAL A 83 8.39 -7.35 5.37
N ILE A 84 8.44 -8.66 5.17
CA ILE A 84 7.37 -9.59 5.48
C ILE A 84 7.85 -10.53 6.59
N ASP A 85 7.05 -10.66 7.64
CA ASP A 85 7.26 -11.67 8.67
C ASP A 85 6.85 -13.04 8.10
N ALA A 86 7.79 -13.98 8.01
CA ALA A 86 7.59 -15.23 7.28
C ALA A 86 6.53 -16.15 7.93
N ASP A 87 6.39 -16.07 9.26
CA ASP A 87 5.46 -16.90 10.03
C ASP A 87 4.02 -16.42 9.84
N THR A 88 3.81 -15.11 9.89
CA THR A 88 2.47 -14.49 9.77
C THR A 88 2.11 -14.14 8.33
N ARG A 89 3.09 -14.06 7.43
CA ARG A 89 2.98 -13.58 6.04
C ARG A 89 2.44 -12.15 5.95
N MET A 90 2.59 -11.36 7.00
CA MET A 90 2.15 -9.96 7.03
C MET A 90 3.32 -9.01 6.72
N VAL A 91 3.03 -7.94 5.99
CA VAL A 91 3.95 -6.81 5.82
C VAL A 91 4.10 -6.09 7.15
N VAL A 92 5.31 -5.99 7.65
CA VAL A 92 5.65 -5.43 8.98
C VAL A 92 6.41 -4.11 8.89
N VAL A 93 7.09 -3.86 7.76
CA VAL A 93 7.82 -2.63 7.46
C VAL A 93 7.69 -2.34 5.97
N VAL A 94 7.57 -1.06 5.62
CA VAL A 94 7.64 -0.58 4.23
C VAL A 94 8.74 0.48 4.18
N GLY A 95 9.75 0.26 3.34
CA GLY A 95 10.84 1.20 3.10
C GLY A 95 10.33 2.48 2.45
N ARG A 96 11.18 3.51 2.41
CA ARG A 96 10.87 4.70 1.61
C ARG A 96 10.82 4.31 0.12
N PRO A 97 9.82 4.78 -0.63
CA PRO A 97 9.79 4.56 -2.07
C PRO A 97 11.03 5.19 -2.70
N VAL A 98 11.67 4.44 -3.57
CA VAL A 98 12.78 4.93 -4.39
C VAL A 98 12.39 4.90 -5.87
N PRO A 99 12.95 5.80 -6.69
CA PRO A 99 12.86 5.65 -8.14
C PRO A 99 13.40 4.27 -8.52
N GLY A 100 12.64 3.54 -9.33
CA GLY A 100 13.02 2.19 -9.74
C GLY A 100 12.12 1.69 -10.84
N ASN A 101 12.74 1.10 -11.86
CA ASN A 101 12.06 0.61 -13.06
C ASN A 101 12.10 -0.92 -13.22
N ARG A 102 12.91 -1.60 -12.41
CA ARG A 102 13.11 -3.05 -12.37
C ARG A 102 13.33 -3.49 -10.92
N ASN A 103 12.99 -4.75 -10.65
CA ASN A 103 13.42 -5.44 -9.45
C ASN A 103 14.86 -5.93 -9.73
N ASP A 104 15.82 -5.25 -9.14
CA ASP A 104 17.25 -5.61 -9.10
C ASP A 104 17.54 -6.73 -8.10
#